data_AF-A0A225V6W0-F1
#
_entry.id   AF-A0A225V6W0-F1
#
_cell.length_a   1.000
_cell.length_b   1.000
_cell.length_c   1.000
_cell.angle_alpha   90.00
_cell.angle_beta   90.00
_cell.angle_gamma   90.00
#
_symmetry.space_group_name_H-M   'P 1'
#
loop_
_entity.id
_entity.type
_entity.pdbx_description
1 polymer ?
#
loop_
_entity_poly.entity_id
_entity_poly.type
_entity_poly.pdbx_seq_one_letter_code
_entity_poly.pdbx_strand_id
1 'polypeptide(L)'
;MSDASLEELETRLVTFTEQLQNIHELLQTDPSNGEFLSIAKDLVEVIQLTKETIDLKVSAASSSQAPKLQLQSQELQFLPDSVVEALQQGVWYPAHIDSVSSDGSYNVKFLGFGTTAELKQDALRAIEVDAVEAAKLPAKETISEGFKCRAKYYADAVVYPCSITKVTELGFQVLFDGYGNSEEVPYEYLKPLVLPQAEVSAIAETSTTNGVDGTVTHAAGSTAPLVAPAVIHKPIKIPENLQILPTDTEAEKERKRKRMRAIKSLNRHKTIDNERNIKQHDWKAFQHKAKKKGMKKGVSGVLSKRGSSMFASPDTVQGRVGVVGSGQGMTSFQDARNKKPKHG
;
A
#
# COMPACT_ATOMS: atom_id res chain seq x y z
N MET A 1 24.46 38.53 26.49
CA MET A 1 23.61 37.75 27.40
C MET A 1 24.53 37.15 28.44
N SER A 2 24.48 37.64 29.67
CA SER A 2 25.31 37.19 30.78
C SER A 2 25.01 35.72 31.07
N ASP A 3 26.05 34.89 31.15
CA ASP A 3 25.94 33.50 31.56
C ASP A 3 25.58 33.46 33.05
N ALA A 4 24.31 33.20 33.39
CA ALA A 4 23.83 33.19 34.78
C ALA A 4 24.48 32.04 35.56
N SER A 5 24.95 32.24 36.79
CA SER A 5 25.61 31.15 37.53
C SER A 5 24.63 30.02 37.89
N LEU A 6 25.14 28.82 38.16
CA LEU A 6 24.31 27.67 38.55
C LEU A 6 23.51 27.97 39.85
N GLU A 7 24.14 28.58 40.85
CA GLU A 7 23.49 29.02 42.09
C GLU A 7 22.38 30.07 41.83
N GLU A 8 22.58 30.97 40.86
CA GLU A 8 21.57 31.95 40.48
C GLU A 8 20.35 31.28 39.83
N LEU A 9 20.55 30.21 39.06
CA LEU A 9 19.45 29.45 38.48
C LEU A 9 18.69 28.63 39.53
N GLU A 10 19.39 28.02 40.50
CA GLU A 10 18.77 27.29 41.60
C GLU A 10 17.94 28.21 42.50
N THR A 11 18.46 29.39 42.84
CA THR A 11 17.71 30.39 43.61
C THR A 11 16.48 30.89 42.86
N ARG A 12 16.60 31.16 41.54
CA ARG A 12 15.45 31.52 40.69
C ARG A 12 14.40 30.42 40.66
N LEU A 13 14.81 29.16 40.52
CA LEU A 13 13.89 28.01 40.54
C LEU A 13 13.08 27.99 41.84
N VAL A 14 13.72 28.16 43.00
CA VAL A 14 13.04 28.21 44.29
C VAL A 14 12.02 29.36 44.31
N THR A 15 12.41 30.56 43.87
CA THR A 15 11.49 31.72 43.84
C THR A 15 10.29 31.49 42.92
N PHE A 16 10.48 30.90 41.73
CA PHE A 16 9.38 30.61 40.82
C PHE A 16 8.44 29.54 41.39
N THR A 17 8.97 28.53 42.09
CA THR A 17 8.13 27.51 42.74
C THR A 17 7.30 28.09 43.89
N GLU A 18 7.85 29.04 44.66
CA GLU A 18 7.11 29.73 45.71
C GLU A 18 6.00 30.62 45.14
N GLN A 19 6.30 31.36 44.06
CA GLN A 19 5.30 32.15 43.34
C GLN A 19 4.15 31.27 42.81
N LEU A 20 4.47 30.08 42.28
CA LEU A 20 3.46 29.14 41.78
C LEU A 20 2.56 28.64 42.91
N GLN A 21 3.15 28.35 44.07
CA GLN A 21 2.40 27.93 45.26
C GLN A 21 1.43 29.02 45.73
N ASN A 22 1.87 30.28 45.76
CA ASN A 22 1.02 31.42 46.13
C ASN A 22 -0.15 31.59 45.14
N ILE A 23 0.12 31.50 43.84
CA ILE A 23 -0.95 31.56 42.82
C ILE A 23 -1.92 30.39 42.98
N HIS A 24 -1.44 29.19 43.33
CA HIS A 24 -2.29 28.04 43.57
C HIS A 24 -3.17 28.23 44.82
N GLU A 25 -2.67 28.87 45.87
CA GLU A 25 -3.46 29.27 47.04
C GLU A 25 -4.55 30.29 46.66
N LEU A 26 -4.22 31.29 45.84
CA LEU A 26 -5.21 32.25 45.31
C LEU A 26 -6.26 31.54 44.44
N LEU A 27 -5.86 30.57 43.62
CA LEU A 27 -6.76 29.73 42.82
C LEU A 27 -7.64 28.80 43.67
N GLN A 28 -7.24 28.45 44.91
CA GLN A 28 -8.13 27.72 45.83
C GLN A 28 -9.29 28.61 46.30
N THR A 29 -9.05 29.90 46.45
CA THR A 29 -10.09 30.87 46.83
C THR A 29 -10.96 31.30 45.65
N ASP A 30 -10.37 31.43 44.45
CA ASP A 30 -11.07 31.77 43.20
C ASP A 30 -10.60 30.88 42.03
N PRO A 31 -11.20 29.69 41.87
CA PRO A 31 -10.79 28.73 40.84
C PRO A 31 -11.10 29.17 39.40
N SER A 32 -11.94 30.20 39.21
CA SER A 32 -12.36 30.66 37.88
C SER A 32 -11.58 31.87 37.39
N ASN A 33 -10.59 32.33 38.14
CA ASN A 33 -9.80 33.50 37.77
C ASN A 33 -8.85 33.16 36.59
N GLY A 34 -9.18 33.66 35.41
CA GLY A 34 -8.44 33.40 34.17
C GLY A 34 -7.01 33.91 34.18
N GLU A 35 -6.72 35.00 34.90
CA GLU A 35 -5.38 35.59 34.99
C GLU A 35 -4.45 34.72 35.85
N PHE A 36 -4.95 34.18 36.97
CA PHE A 36 -4.14 33.27 37.78
C PHE A 36 -3.89 31.94 37.06
N LEU A 37 -4.83 31.47 36.25
CA LEU A 37 -4.65 30.27 35.41
C LEU A 37 -3.63 30.48 34.28
N SER A 38 -3.58 31.66 33.66
CA SER A 38 -2.55 31.96 32.65
C SER A 38 -1.18 32.10 33.30
N ILE A 39 -1.06 32.88 34.38
CA ILE A 39 0.21 33.06 35.09
C ILE A 39 0.73 31.73 35.65
N ALA A 40 -0.14 30.86 36.18
CA ALA A 40 0.27 29.53 36.64
C ALA A 40 0.86 28.67 35.51
N LYS A 41 0.30 28.73 34.29
CA LYS A 41 0.82 28.01 33.12
C LYS A 41 2.18 28.56 32.70
N ASP A 42 2.28 29.87 32.56
CA ASP A 42 3.51 30.54 32.14
C ASP A 42 4.64 30.27 33.16
N LEU A 43 4.32 30.29 34.46
CA LEU A 43 5.29 30.05 35.52
C LEU A 43 5.75 28.58 35.58
N VAL A 44 4.88 27.63 35.27
CA VAL A 44 5.25 26.20 35.10
C VAL A 44 6.25 26.03 33.97
N GLU A 45 6.04 26.71 32.83
CA GLU A 45 6.97 26.67 31.69
C GLU A 45 8.33 27.26 32.05
N VAL A 46 8.36 28.41 32.74
CA VAL A 46 9.62 29.03 33.19
C VAL A 46 10.38 28.13 34.18
N ILE A 47 9.69 27.49 35.12
CA ILE A 47 10.30 26.53 36.05
C ILE A 47 10.91 25.36 35.29
N GLN A 48 10.22 24.84 34.27
CA GLN A 48 10.72 23.74 33.45
C GLN A 48 12.00 24.14 32.70
N LEU A 49 11.98 25.27 31.98
CA LEU A 49 13.15 25.77 31.26
C LEU A 49 14.34 26.06 32.19
N THR A 50 14.06 26.54 33.41
CA THR A 50 15.10 26.80 34.42
C THR A 50 15.73 25.48 34.92
N LYS A 51 14.91 24.44 35.17
CA LYS A 51 15.38 23.09 35.53
C LYS A 51 16.27 22.49 34.44
N GLU A 52 15.82 22.55 33.20
CA GLU A 52 16.59 22.05 32.05
C GLU A 52 17.94 22.78 31.92
N THR A 53 17.97 24.10 32.15
CA THR A 53 19.21 24.89 32.13
C THR A 53 20.17 24.49 33.26
N ILE A 54 19.66 24.21 34.46
CA ILE A 54 20.48 23.71 35.58
C ILE A 54 21.06 22.34 35.23
N ASP A 55 20.24 21.41 34.74
CA ASP A 55 20.67 20.05 34.36
C ASP A 55 21.77 20.08 33.29
N LEU A 56 21.67 20.97 32.30
CA LEU A 56 22.71 21.19 31.30
C LEU A 56 24.02 21.69 31.92
N LYS A 57 23.95 22.59 32.90
CA LYS A 57 25.15 23.12 33.58
C LYS A 57 25.79 22.11 34.53
N VAL A 58 25.00 21.34 35.27
CA VAL A 58 25.48 20.23 36.11
C VAL A 58 26.16 19.15 35.25
N SER A 59 25.57 18.84 34.09
CA SER A 59 26.12 17.87 33.13
C SER A 59 27.40 18.38 32.46
N ALA A 60 27.48 19.68 32.14
CA ALA A 60 28.68 20.31 31.59
C ALA A 60 29.83 20.36 32.61
N ALA A 61 29.54 20.52 33.90
CA ALA A 61 30.54 20.51 34.97
C ALA A 61 31.07 19.11 35.32
N SER A 62 30.36 18.04 34.96
CA SER A 62 30.63 16.67 35.42
C SER A 62 31.27 15.71 34.40
N SER A 63 31.62 16.13 33.18
CA SER A 63 32.14 15.20 32.15
C SER A 63 33.61 15.40 31.78
N SER A 64 34.51 14.85 32.60
CA SER A 64 35.59 13.98 32.10
C SER A 64 35.18 12.54 32.45
N GLN A 65 34.89 11.74 31.42
CA GLN A 65 34.30 10.38 31.44
C GLN A 65 32.77 10.34 31.38
N ALA A 66 32.31 9.89 30.21
CA ALA A 66 30.93 9.61 29.89
C ALA A 66 30.41 8.35 30.61
N PRO A 67 29.21 8.45 31.19
CA PRO A 67 28.18 7.43 31.02
C PRO A 67 26.91 8.03 30.40
N LYS A 68 26.27 7.23 29.55
CA LYS A 68 24.95 7.48 28.96
C LYS A 68 23.87 7.57 30.05
N LEU A 69 23.16 8.69 30.14
CA LEU A 69 21.79 8.75 30.63
C LEU A 69 20.97 9.61 29.66
N GLN A 70 19.90 8.99 29.16
CA GLN A 70 19.06 9.45 28.06
C GLN A 70 18.33 10.76 28.38
N LEU A 71 18.67 11.79 27.62
CA LEU A 71 17.76 12.86 27.28
C LEU A 71 16.66 12.25 26.39
N GLN A 72 15.38 12.33 26.79
CA GLN A 72 14.25 12.03 25.91
C GLN A 72 14.08 13.16 24.89
N SER A 73 15.08 13.31 24.02
CA SER A 73 14.81 13.66 22.64
C SER A 73 13.99 12.48 22.11
N GLN A 74 12.79 12.70 21.59
CA GLN A 74 12.14 11.68 20.75
C GLN A 74 13.09 11.47 19.55
N GLU A 75 14.00 10.51 19.68
CA GLU A 75 14.87 10.08 18.59
C GLU A 75 13.93 9.39 17.60
N LEU A 76 13.51 10.15 16.59
CA LEU A 76 12.64 9.66 15.55
C LEU A 76 13.33 8.45 14.92
N GLN A 77 12.79 7.25 15.19
CA GLN A 77 13.43 6.01 14.78
C GLN A 77 13.50 5.88 13.25
N PHE A 78 12.61 6.60 12.56
CA PHE A 78 12.61 6.73 11.12
C PHE A 78 12.60 8.20 10.74
N LEU A 79 13.35 8.55 9.70
CA LEU A 79 13.42 9.91 9.18
C LEU A 79 12.39 10.11 8.05
N PRO A 80 12.00 11.37 7.75
CA PRO A 80 11.31 11.69 6.50
C PRO A 80 12.05 11.10 5.29
N ASP A 81 11.30 10.75 4.26
CA ASP A 81 11.75 10.07 3.04
C ASP A 81 12.34 8.66 3.22
N SER A 82 12.36 8.12 4.45
CA SER A 82 12.78 6.73 4.68
C SER A 82 11.71 5.75 4.24
N VAL A 83 12.15 4.61 3.68
CA VAL A 83 11.26 3.51 3.28
C VAL A 83 11.08 2.55 4.45
N VAL A 84 9.83 2.20 4.75
CA VAL A 84 9.44 1.35 5.88
C VAL A 84 8.36 0.36 5.47
N GLU A 85 8.14 -0.65 6.31
CA GLU A 85 6.93 -1.45 6.28
C GLU A 85 5.95 -0.93 7.32
N ALA A 86 4.73 -0.63 6.88
CA ALA A 86 3.65 -0.10 7.71
C ALA A 86 2.53 -1.14 7.88
N LEU A 87 2.10 -1.37 9.11
CA LEU A 87 1.06 -2.33 9.46
C LEU A 87 -0.33 -1.76 9.16
N GLN A 88 -1.08 -2.43 8.31
CA GLN A 88 -2.47 -2.09 8.02
C GLN A 88 -3.31 -3.38 7.94
N GLN A 89 -4.39 -3.45 8.71
CA GLN A 89 -5.29 -4.63 8.74
C GLN A 89 -4.56 -5.97 9.00
N GLY A 90 -3.49 -5.96 9.78
CA GLY A 90 -2.71 -7.17 10.11
C GLY A 90 -1.69 -7.58 9.04
N VAL A 91 -1.54 -6.82 7.95
CA VAL A 91 -0.57 -7.07 6.88
C VAL A 91 0.42 -5.90 6.85
N TRP A 92 1.70 -6.21 6.58
CA TRP A 92 2.76 -5.21 6.46
C TRP A 92 2.89 -4.79 5.00
N TYR A 93 2.66 -3.51 4.74
CA TYR A 93 2.74 -2.94 3.40
C TYR A 93 3.97 -2.05 3.27
N PRO A 94 4.65 -2.03 2.11
CA PRO A 94 5.72 -1.09 1.87
C PRO A 94 5.16 0.34 1.81
N ALA A 95 5.80 1.26 2.51
CA ALA A 95 5.45 2.67 2.56
C ALA A 95 6.71 3.54 2.62
N HIS A 96 6.56 4.82 2.27
CA HIS A 96 7.56 5.84 2.60
C HIS A 96 7.00 6.77 3.66
N ILE A 97 7.89 7.33 4.46
CA ILE A 97 7.55 8.38 5.42
C ILE A 97 7.55 9.70 4.66
N ASP A 98 6.40 10.35 4.60
CA ASP A 98 6.23 11.66 3.98
C ASP A 98 6.66 12.76 4.96
N SER A 99 6.19 12.67 6.21
CA SER A 99 6.57 13.60 7.27
C SER A 99 6.39 13.00 8.66
N VAL A 100 7.02 13.62 9.65
CA VAL A 100 6.84 13.28 11.06
C VAL A 100 6.18 14.47 11.76
N SER A 101 5.07 14.21 12.43
CA SER A 101 4.32 15.17 13.23
C SER A 101 5.03 15.44 14.56
N SER A 102 4.82 16.62 15.15
CA SER A 102 5.46 17.01 16.43
C SER A 102 5.04 16.18 17.63
N ASP A 103 3.96 15.41 17.51
CA ASP A 103 3.47 14.45 18.50
C ASP A 103 4.17 13.09 18.43
N GLY A 104 5.08 12.89 17.47
CA GLY A 104 5.78 11.63 17.20
C GLY A 104 4.98 10.66 16.31
N SER A 105 3.88 11.10 15.69
CA SER A 105 3.16 10.34 14.67
C SER A 105 3.84 10.47 13.31
N TYR A 106 3.80 9.40 12.52
CA TYR A 106 4.39 9.32 11.19
C TYR A 106 3.31 9.37 10.13
N ASN A 107 3.39 10.35 9.23
CA ASN A 107 2.62 10.36 8.00
C ASN A 107 3.34 9.50 6.98
N VAL A 108 2.75 8.34 6.67
CA VAL A 108 3.28 7.41 5.69
C VAL A 108 2.41 7.37 4.45
N LYS A 109 3.01 7.08 3.30
CA LYS A 109 2.28 6.85 2.05
C LYS A 109 2.66 5.51 1.46
N PHE A 110 1.64 4.67 1.32
CA PHE A 110 1.75 3.28 0.89
C PHE A 110 2.06 3.20 -0.60
N LEU A 111 3.07 2.39 -0.94
CA LEU A 111 3.39 2.07 -2.32
C LEU A 111 2.29 1.16 -2.90
N GLY A 112 1.96 1.32 -4.17
CA GLY A 112 0.96 0.51 -4.89
C GLY A 112 -0.48 1.01 -4.73
N PHE A 113 -0.82 1.54 -3.56
CA PHE A 113 -2.14 2.10 -3.27
C PHE A 113 -2.19 3.62 -3.44
N GLY A 114 -1.06 4.31 -3.24
CA GLY A 114 -0.97 5.77 -3.29
C GLY A 114 -1.73 6.50 -2.18
N THR A 115 -2.24 5.76 -1.20
CA THR A 115 -2.94 6.28 -0.02
C THR A 115 -1.95 6.68 1.06
N THR A 116 -2.29 7.71 1.84
CA THR A 116 -1.53 8.13 3.02
C THR A 116 -2.24 7.71 4.30
N ALA A 117 -1.50 7.53 5.38
CA ALA A 117 -2.03 7.31 6.72
C ALA A 117 -1.10 7.87 7.80
N GLU A 118 -1.69 8.28 8.91
CA GLU A 118 -0.96 8.69 10.11
C GLU A 118 -0.87 7.49 11.06
N LEU A 119 0.35 7.06 11.37
CA LEU A 119 0.63 5.87 12.15
C LEU A 119 1.63 6.18 13.27
N LYS A 120 1.54 5.42 14.36
CA LYS A 120 2.56 5.44 15.42
C LYS A 120 3.71 4.51 15.09
N GLN A 121 4.83 4.72 15.76
CA GLN A 121 6.05 3.90 15.65
C GLN A 121 5.80 2.38 15.76
N ASP A 122 4.89 1.95 16.64
CA ASP A 122 4.55 0.52 16.83
C ASP A 122 3.98 -0.15 15.57
N ALA A 123 3.42 0.64 14.66
CA ALA A 123 2.87 0.16 13.39
C ALA A 123 3.88 0.28 12.24
N LEU A 124 5.13 0.64 12.51
CA LEU A 124 6.19 0.79 11.52
C LEU A 124 7.37 -0.14 11.84
N ARG A 125 8.03 -0.63 10.79
CA ARG A 125 9.30 -1.35 10.92
C ARG A 125 10.23 -1.08 9.75
N ALA A 126 11.53 -1.20 9.99
CA ALA A 126 12.53 -1.11 8.94
C ALA A 126 12.39 -2.28 7.96
N ILE A 127 12.68 -2.04 6.68
CA ILE A 127 12.80 -3.12 5.70
C ILE A 127 14.14 -3.80 5.90
N GLU A 128 14.12 -5.10 6.19
CA GLU A 128 15.33 -5.92 6.28
C GLU A 128 15.89 -6.19 4.88
N VAL A 129 17.10 -5.71 4.63
CA VAL A 129 17.80 -5.89 3.36
C VAL A 129 19.04 -6.74 3.57
N ASP A 130 19.10 -7.88 2.90
CA ASP A 130 20.34 -8.67 2.78
C ASP A 130 21.32 -7.91 1.86
N ALA A 131 22.37 -7.35 2.46
CA ALA A 131 23.39 -6.56 1.79
C ALA A 131 24.10 -7.34 0.66
N VAL A 132 24.25 -8.66 0.79
CA VAL A 132 24.95 -9.49 -0.21
C VAL A 132 24.11 -9.63 -1.47
N GLU A 133 22.80 -9.80 -1.33
CA GLU A 133 21.90 -9.84 -2.47
C GLU A 133 21.66 -8.45 -3.07
N ALA A 134 21.56 -7.42 -2.23
CA ALA A 134 21.38 -6.04 -2.68
C ALA A 134 22.58 -5.53 -3.47
N ALA A 135 23.81 -5.91 -3.10
CA ALA A 135 25.02 -5.55 -3.84
C ALA A 135 25.10 -6.16 -5.25
N LYS A 136 24.34 -7.22 -5.53
CA LYS A 136 24.25 -7.85 -6.86
C LYS A 136 23.23 -7.16 -7.75
N LEU A 137 22.41 -6.26 -7.22
CA LEU A 137 21.52 -5.44 -8.02
C LEU A 137 22.26 -4.21 -8.55
N PRO A 138 21.97 -3.80 -9.80
CA PRO A 138 22.43 -2.52 -10.30
C PRO A 138 21.79 -1.37 -9.50
N ALA A 139 22.45 -0.22 -9.48
CA ALA A 139 21.95 0.98 -8.80
C ALA A 139 20.53 1.35 -9.27
N LYS A 140 19.73 1.96 -8.37
CA LYS A 140 18.35 2.38 -8.61
C LYS A 140 18.16 3.11 -9.95
N GLU A 141 19.11 3.96 -10.32
CA GLU A 141 19.07 4.80 -11.54
C GLU A 141 19.35 4.03 -12.85
N THR A 142 20.06 2.91 -12.78
CA THR A 142 20.41 2.09 -13.96
C THR A 142 19.26 1.15 -14.35
N ILE A 143 18.34 0.92 -13.43
CA ILE A 143 17.20 0.03 -13.63
C ILE A 143 16.14 0.74 -14.48
N SER A 144 15.76 0.10 -15.59
CA SER A 144 14.77 0.60 -16.54
C SER A 144 13.67 -0.43 -16.83
N GLU A 145 12.66 0.00 -17.58
CA GLU A 145 11.56 -0.85 -18.00
C GLU A 145 12.06 -2.08 -18.78
N GLY A 146 11.53 -3.25 -18.44
CA GLY A 146 11.94 -4.55 -18.99
C GLY A 146 13.02 -5.27 -18.17
N PHE A 147 13.64 -4.63 -17.18
CA PHE A 147 14.63 -5.27 -16.32
C PHE A 147 14.00 -6.46 -15.57
N LYS A 148 14.64 -7.64 -15.65
CA LYS A 148 14.17 -8.85 -14.98
C LYS A 148 14.87 -9.02 -13.64
N CYS A 149 14.07 -9.17 -12.60
CA CYS A 149 14.53 -9.32 -11.22
C CYS A 149 13.58 -10.26 -10.47
N ARG A 150 13.76 -10.34 -9.16
CA ARG A 150 12.76 -10.91 -8.26
C ARG A 150 12.33 -9.82 -7.29
N ALA A 151 11.10 -9.87 -6.80
CA ALA A 151 10.60 -8.91 -5.82
C ALA A 151 9.81 -9.62 -4.71
N LYS A 152 9.95 -9.12 -3.48
CA LYS A 152 9.11 -9.53 -2.35
C LYS A 152 7.67 -9.06 -2.58
N TYR A 153 6.70 -9.97 -2.43
CA TYR A 153 5.28 -9.64 -2.47
C TYR A 153 4.78 -9.32 -1.05
N TYR A 154 4.05 -8.22 -0.87
CA TYR A 154 3.71 -7.73 0.47
C TYR A 154 2.77 -8.67 1.24
N ALA A 155 1.88 -9.39 0.54
CA ALA A 155 0.82 -10.15 1.21
C ALA A 155 1.32 -11.43 1.88
N ASP A 156 2.32 -12.09 1.29
CA ASP A 156 2.90 -13.35 1.80
C ASP A 156 4.38 -13.21 2.18
N ALA A 157 4.99 -12.04 1.95
CA ALA A 157 6.42 -11.77 2.14
C ALA A 157 7.35 -12.70 1.32
N VAL A 158 6.83 -13.36 0.28
CA VAL A 158 7.60 -14.29 -0.57
C VAL A 158 8.17 -13.55 -1.78
N VAL A 159 9.38 -13.94 -2.19
CA VAL A 159 10.07 -13.34 -3.33
C VAL A 159 9.74 -14.11 -4.61
N TYR A 160 9.21 -13.41 -5.61
CA TYR A 160 8.81 -13.98 -6.89
C TYR A 160 9.55 -13.35 -8.08
N PRO A 161 9.76 -14.07 -9.18
CA PRO A 161 10.30 -13.50 -10.40
C PRO A 161 9.35 -12.47 -11.00
N CYS A 162 9.90 -11.34 -11.42
CA CYS A 162 9.15 -10.24 -12.00
C CYS A 162 9.98 -9.45 -13.02
N SER A 163 9.28 -8.67 -13.83
CA SER A 163 9.88 -7.70 -14.73
C SER A 163 9.41 -6.29 -14.36
N ILE A 164 10.31 -5.32 -14.42
CA ILE A 164 9.98 -3.93 -14.18
C ILE A 164 9.21 -3.40 -15.40
N THR A 165 8.08 -2.77 -15.13
CA THR A 165 7.21 -2.22 -16.17
C THR A 165 7.24 -0.70 -16.22
N LYS A 166 7.51 -0.05 -15.08
CA LYS A 166 7.61 1.40 -14.96
C LYS A 166 8.47 1.76 -13.75
N VAL A 167 9.31 2.78 -13.88
CA VAL A 167 10.02 3.40 -12.75
C VAL A 167 9.13 4.50 -12.15
N THR A 168 8.95 4.49 -10.83
CA THR A 168 8.18 5.52 -10.12
C THR A 168 9.12 6.36 -9.24
N GLU A 169 8.64 7.48 -8.71
CA GLU A 169 9.44 8.37 -7.86
C GLU A 169 9.93 7.63 -6.60
N LEU A 170 9.06 6.80 -6.03
CA LEU A 170 9.25 6.13 -4.74
C LEU A 170 9.75 4.68 -4.88
N GLY A 171 9.66 4.09 -6.07
CA GLY A 171 10.00 2.68 -6.28
C GLY A 171 9.87 2.24 -7.73
N PHE A 172 9.34 1.03 -7.93
CA PHE A 172 9.23 0.38 -9.23
C PHE A 172 7.90 -0.36 -9.35
N GLN A 173 7.21 -0.16 -10.46
CA GLN A 173 6.09 -1.01 -10.85
C GLN A 173 6.63 -2.31 -11.44
N VAL A 174 6.44 -3.42 -10.74
CA VAL A 174 6.85 -4.76 -11.17
C VAL A 174 5.64 -5.56 -11.65
N LEU A 175 5.84 -6.42 -12.65
CA LEU A 175 4.87 -7.41 -13.12
C LEU A 175 5.39 -8.81 -12.77
N PHE A 176 4.64 -9.54 -11.95
CA PHE A 176 5.01 -10.90 -11.56
C PHE A 176 4.71 -11.91 -12.66
N ASP A 177 5.72 -12.67 -13.09
CA ASP A 177 5.64 -13.53 -14.29
C ASP A 177 4.66 -14.71 -14.12
N GLY A 178 4.43 -15.17 -12.89
CA GLY A 178 3.55 -16.32 -12.61
C GLY A 178 2.05 -15.99 -12.61
N TYR A 179 1.68 -14.82 -12.06
CA TYR A 179 0.28 -14.47 -11.80
C TYR A 179 -0.24 -13.36 -12.72
N GLY A 180 0.66 -12.56 -13.29
CA GLY A 180 0.33 -11.41 -14.14
C GLY A 180 -0.16 -10.19 -13.35
N ASN A 181 0.04 -10.20 -12.02
CA ASN A 181 -0.28 -9.08 -11.15
C ASN A 181 0.84 -8.05 -11.23
N SER A 182 0.47 -6.77 -11.26
CA SER A 182 1.41 -5.66 -11.18
C SER A 182 1.32 -4.98 -9.82
N GLU A 183 2.45 -4.72 -9.19
CA GLU A 183 2.55 -4.07 -7.88
C GLU A 183 3.64 -2.99 -7.91
N GLU A 184 3.50 -1.94 -7.11
CA GLU A 184 4.58 -0.97 -6.91
C GLU A 184 5.35 -1.34 -5.65
N VAL A 185 6.64 -1.61 -5.81
CA VAL A 185 7.51 -2.07 -4.73
C VAL A 185 8.70 -1.13 -4.57
N PRO A 186 9.24 -0.98 -3.35
CA PRO A 186 10.44 -0.19 -3.13
C PRO A 186 11.69 -0.92 -3.66
N TYR A 187 12.81 -0.20 -3.79
CA TYR A 187 14.06 -0.78 -4.31
C TYR A 187 14.55 -1.94 -3.43
N GLU A 188 14.32 -1.84 -2.13
CA GLU A 188 14.72 -2.78 -1.07
C GLU A 188 14.04 -4.16 -1.22
N TYR A 189 12.88 -4.20 -1.90
CA TYR A 189 12.18 -5.44 -2.19
C TYR A 189 12.73 -6.16 -3.42
N LEU A 190 13.47 -5.45 -4.28
CA LEU A 190 14.09 -6.05 -5.44
C LEU A 190 15.23 -6.95 -5.00
N LYS A 191 15.37 -8.06 -5.73
CA LYS A 191 16.43 -9.04 -5.59
C LYS A 191 16.98 -9.38 -6.97
N PRO A 192 18.27 -9.70 -7.11
CA PRO A 192 18.86 -10.09 -8.39
C PRO A 192 18.14 -11.34 -8.90
N LEU A 193 18.02 -11.48 -10.22
CA LEU A 193 17.48 -12.69 -10.82
C LEU A 193 18.49 -13.83 -10.63
N VAL A 194 18.27 -14.69 -9.64
CA VAL A 194 19.02 -15.94 -9.52
C VAL A 194 18.41 -16.90 -10.54
N LEU A 195 19.11 -17.07 -11.66
CA LEU A 195 18.88 -18.23 -12.51
C LEU A 195 19.26 -19.46 -11.67
N PRO A 196 18.41 -20.50 -11.57
CA PRO A 196 18.78 -21.71 -10.87
C PRO A 196 20.04 -22.27 -11.51
N GLN A 197 21.17 -22.09 -10.83
CA GLN A 197 22.42 -22.73 -11.18
C GLN A 197 22.25 -24.19 -10.78
N ALA A 198 21.89 -25.01 -11.75
CA ALA A 198 21.84 -26.45 -11.59
C ALA A 198 23.20 -26.90 -11.05
N GLU A 199 23.18 -27.62 -9.93
CA GLU A 199 24.36 -28.28 -9.41
C GLU A 199 24.88 -29.31 -10.43
N VAL A 200 26.21 -29.33 -10.55
CA VAL A 200 27.10 -30.33 -11.14
C VAL A 200 27.07 -30.61 -12.66
N SER A 201 28.18 -30.18 -13.28
CA SER A 201 29.09 -30.99 -14.13
C SER A 201 29.38 -30.35 -15.49
N ALA A 202 30.66 -30.00 -15.63
CA ALA A 202 31.32 -29.49 -16.81
C ALA A 202 31.12 -30.35 -18.06
N ILE A 203 30.88 -29.72 -19.22
CA ILE A 203 31.62 -29.99 -20.46
C ILE A 203 31.69 -28.69 -21.28
N ALA A 204 32.88 -28.43 -21.81
CA ALA A 204 33.32 -27.24 -22.49
C ALA A 204 32.83 -27.09 -23.94
N GLU A 205 32.75 -25.82 -24.35
CA GLU A 205 33.15 -25.21 -25.65
C GLU A 205 32.57 -25.71 -26.99
N THR A 206 32.03 -24.77 -27.77
CA THR A 206 32.41 -24.38 -29.16
C THR A 206 31.30 -23.45 -29.71
N SER A 207 31.48 -22.13 -29.78
CA SER A 207 32.21 -21.30 -30.77
C SER A 207 31.41 -20.92 -32.03
N THR A 208 31.39 -19.59 -32.35
CA THR A 208 31.43 -18.99 -33.72
C THR A 208 30.04 -18.84 -34.41
N THR A 209 29.54 -17.73 -35.02
CA THR A 209 30.02 -16.39 -35.44
C THR A 209 28.88 -15.50 -35.98
N ASN A 210 29.10 -14.18 -35.97
CA ASN A 210 28.84 -13.12 -36.98
C ASN A 210 27.44 -12.77 -37.58
N GLY A 211 27.20 -11.45 -37.69
CA GLY A 211 26.50 -10.76 -38.80
C GLY A 211 25.29 -9.91 -38.36
N VAL A 212 25.39 -8.58 -38.12
CA VAL A 212 25.37 -7.40 -39.04
C VAL A 212 24.00 -7.01 -39.65
N ASP A 213 23.71 -5.70 -39.56
CA ASP A 213 22.75 -4.82 -40.25
C ASP A 213 21.24 -5.07 -40.11
N GLY A 214 20.45 -4.12 -39.60
CA GLY A 214 19.88 -2.95 -40.31
C GLY A 214 18.35 -3.15 -40.31
N THR A 215 17.42 -2.20 -40.14
CA THR A 215 17.31 -0.83 -40.63
C THR A 215 16.12 -0.15 -39.92
N VAL A 216 16.22 1.16 -39.75
CA VAL A 216 15.22 2.10 -39.23
C VAL A 216 14.00 2.20 -40.17
N THR A 217 12.78 2.30 -39.63
CA THR A 217 11.70 3.11 -40.22
C THR A 217 10.88 3.81 -39.13
N HIS A 218 10.91 5.14 -39.16
CA HIS A 218 9.95 6.04 -38.52
C HIS A 218 8.81 6.34 -39.50
N ALA A 219 7.57 6.49 -39.00
CA ALA A 219 6.77 7.71 -39.20
C ALA A 219 5.34 7.62 -38.61
N ALA A 220 5.00 8.66 -37.82
CA ALA A 220 3.74 9.41 -37.63
C ALA A 220 2.38 8.65 -37.53
N GLY A 221 1.41 9.02 -36.69
CA GLY A 221 1.22 10.11 -35.74
C GLY A 221 -0.29 10.30 -35.49
N SER A 222 -0.72 10.62 -34.26
CA SER A 222 -1.97 11.34 -33.95
C SER A 222 -2.12 11.64 -32.46
N THR A 223 -2.76 12.77 -32.17
CA THR A 223 -2.80 13.57 -30.94
C THR A 223 -4.12 13.43 -30.15
N ALA A 224 -4.02 13.60 -28.81
CA ALA A 224 -5.02 13.99 -27.78
C ALA A 224 -6.08 12.97 -27.27
N PRO A 225 -6.65 13.12 -26.03
CA PRO A 225 -6.17 13.70 -24.76
C PRO A 225 -6.35 12.76 -23.52
N LEU A 226 -5.86 13.22 -22.36
CA LEU A 226 -5.77 12.56 -21.05
C LEU A 226 -7.12 12.15 -20.40
N VAL A 227 -7.26 10.87 -20.04
CA VAL A 227 -7.85 10.37 -18.77
C VAL A 227 -7.21 9.01 -18.46
N ALA A 228 -6.76 8.80 -17.22
CA ALA A 228 -6.01 7.62 -16.76
C ALA A 228 -6.66 6.27 -17.16
N PRO A 229 -5.92 5.33 -17.80
CA PRO A 229 -6.49 4.05 -18.19
C PRO A 229 -6.55 3.08 -17.00
N ALA A 230 -7.74 2.53 -16.75
CA ALA A 230 -7.94 1.37 -15.89
C ALA A 230 -7.05 0.19 -16.34
N VAL A 231 -6.53 -0.58 -15.38
CA VAL A 231 -5.60 -1.70 -15.59
C VAL A 231 -6.26 -2.82 -16.42
N ILE A 232 -6.10 -2.77 -17.75
CA ILE A 232 -6.50 -3.82 -18.69
C ILE A 232 -5.51 -4.98 -18.55
N HIS A 233 -5.91 -6.12 -17.98
CA HIS A 233 -5.02 -7.29 -17.99
C HIS A 233 -4.98 -7.86 -19.41
N LYS A 234 -3.78 -7.91 -19.99
CA LYS A 234 -3.53 -8.54 -21.29
C LYS A 234 -3.66 -10.07 -21.15
N PRO A 235 -4.31 -10.78 -22.10
CA PRO A 235 -4.50 -12.23 -22.01
C PRO A 235 -3.17 -12.99 -22.06
N ILE A 236 -3.04 -14.06 -21.26
CA ILE A 236 -1.84 -14.91 -21.18
C ILE A 236 -1.56 -15.50 -22.56
N LYS A 237 -0.39 -15.20 -23.15
CA LYS A 237 0.05 -15.80 -24.43
C LYS A 237 0.34 -17.29 -24.20
N ILE A 238 -0.22 -18.14 -25.06
CA ILE A 238 -0.05 -19.60 -25.00
C ILE A 238 1.43 -19.91 -25.35
N PRO A 239 2.20 -20.58 -24.47
CA PRO A 239 3.61 -20.88 -24.75
C PRO A 239 3.76 -21.94 -25.85
N GLU A 240 4.79 -21.76 -26.68
CA GLU A 240 5.11 -22.56 -27.87
C GLU A 240 5.45 -24.04 -27.59
N ASN A 241 5.87 -24.37 -26.36
CA ASN A 241 6.13 -25.73 -25.90
C ASN A 241 4.88 -26.64 -25.76
N LEU A 242 3.69 -26.14 -26.13
CA LEU A 242 2.45 -26.91 -26.20
C LEU A 242 1.94 -27.12 -27.64
N GLN A 243 2.69 -26.72 -28.67
CA GLN A 243 2.34 -27.01 -30.05
C GLN A 243 2.38 -28.53 -30.31
N ILE A 244 1.36 -29.05 -30.99
CA ILE A 244 1.22 -30.47 -31.29
C ILE A 244 2.17 -30.77 -32.46
N LEU A 245 3.29 -31.44 -32.19
CA LEU A 245 4.10 -32.01 -33.26
C LEU A 245 3.42 -33.28 -33.80
N PRO A 246 3.51 -33.58 -35.11
CA PRO A 246 2.94 -34.79 -35.70
C PRO A 246 3.48 -36.09 -35.06
N THR A 247 4.66 -36.02 -34.45
CA THR A 247 5.46 -37.14 -33.93
C THR A 247 5.05 -37.67 -32.53
N ASP A 248 4.17 -36.97 -31.78
CA ASP A 248 3.81 -37.35 -30.39
C ASP A 248 2.69 -38.42 -30.32
N THR A 249 2.72 -39.29 -29.30
CA THR A 249 1.68 -40.31 -29.01
C THR A 249 0.32 -39.68 -28.60
N GLU A 250 -0.80 -40.35 -28.91
CA GLU A 250 -2.16 -39.80 -28.74
C GLU A 250 -2.48 -39.34 -27.31
N ALA A 251 -1.93 -40.02 -26.30
CA ALA A 251 -2.08 -39.67 -24.88
C ALA A 251 -1.42 -38.33 -24.51
N GLU A 252 -0.27 -38.00 -25.12
CA GLU A 252 0.43 -36.73 -24.85
C GLU A 252 -0.22 -35.56 -25.59
N LYS A 253 -0.73 -35.81 -26.80
CA LYS A 253 -1.53 -34.85 -27.57
C LYS A 253 -2.81 -34.45 -26.83
N GLU A 254 -3.47 -35.39 -26.17
CA GLU A 254 -4.66 -35.10 -25.36
C GLU A 254 -4.32 -34.33 -24.07
N ARG A 255 -3.22 -34.67 -23.38
CA ARG A 255 -2.72 -33.92 -22.21
C ARG A 255 -2.41 -32.47 -22.56
N LYS A 256 -1.73 -32.23 -23.70
CA LYS A 256 -1.43 -30.88 -24.22
C LYS A 256 -2.71 -30.13 -24.60
N ARG A 257 -3.66 -30.77 -25.28
CA ARG A 257 -4.96 -30.19 -25.65
C ARG A 257 -5.80 -29.80 -24.44
N LYS A 258 -5.82 -30.63 -23.38
CA LYS A 258 -6.53 -30.34 -22.13
C LYS A 258 -5.92 -29.15 -21.38
N ARG A 259 -4.59 -29.07 -21.33
CA ARG A 259 -3.87 -27.92 -20.75
C ARG A 259 -4.12 -26.63 -21.54
N MET A 260 -4.12 -26.69 -22.88
CA MET A 260 -4.46 -25.52 -23.72
C MET A 260 -5.91 -25.05 -23.52
N ARG A 261 -6.87 -25.96 -23.38
CA ARG A 261 -8.28 -25.61 -23.09
C ARG A 261 -8.43 -24.98 -21.71
N ALA A 262 -7.71 -25.47 -20.70
CA ALA A 262 -7.72 -24.89 -19.35
C ALA A 262 -7.15 -23.45 -19.36
N ILE A 263 -6.03 -23.22 -20.05
CA ILE A 263 -5.42 -21.89 -20.19
C ILE A 263 -6.36 -20.94 -20.94
N LYS A 264 -6.99 -21.39 -22.04
CA LYS A 264 -7.95 -20.57 -22.80
C LYS A 264 -9.20 -20.24 -21.97
N SER A 265 -9.68 -21.18 -21.15
CA SER A 265 -10.80 -20.96 -20.23
C SER A 265 -10.46 -19.96 -19.12
N LEU A 266 -9.24 -20.05 -18.59
CA LEU A 266 -8.74 -19.12 -17.57
C LEU A 266 -8.60 -17.70 -18.13
N ASN A 267 -8.07 -17.56 -19.36
CA ASN A 267 -8.02 -16.27 -20.05
C ASN A 267 -9.41 -15.70 -20.28
N ARG A 268 -10.39 -16.52 -20.67
CA ARG A 268 -11.78 -16.08 -20.83
C ARG A 268 -12.38 -15.58 -19.52
N HIS A 269 -12.14 -16.25 -18.40
CA HIS A 269 -12.60 -15.80 -17.08
C HIS A 269 -11.93 -14.48 -16.67
N LYS A 270 -10.60 -14.36 -16.82
CA LYS A 270 -9.87 -13.14 -16.52
C LYS A 270 -10.37 -11.93 -17.34
N THR A 271 -10.70 -12.11 -18.62
CA THR A 271 -11.31 -11.05 -19.44
C THR A 271 -12.66 -10.62 -18.89
N ILE A 272 -13.51 -11.56 -18.48
CA ILE A 272 -14.83 -11.26 -17.92
C ILE A 272 -14.70 -10.52 -16.58
N ASP A 273 -13.77 -10.91 -15.72
CA ASP A 273 -13.55 -10.25 -14.43
C ASP A 273 -12.98 -8.84 -14.59
N ASN A 274 -12.11 -8.63 -15.57
CA ASN A 274 -11.65 -7.28 -15.93
C ASN A 274 -12.81 -6.40 -16.39
N GLU A 275 -13.67 -6.91 -17.28
CA GLU A 275 -14.85 -6.16 -17.73
C GLU A 275 -15.79 -5.82 -16.57
N ARG A 276 -15.97 -6.74 -15.61
CA ARG A 276 -16.76 -6.48 -14.40
C ARG A 276 -16.11 -5.38 -13.54
N ASN A 277 -14.81 -5.45 -13.33
CA ASN A 277 -14.08 -4.48 -12.51
C ASN A 277 -14.07 -3.08 -13.14
N ILE A 278 -13.90 -2.99 -14.47
CA ILE A 278 -14.02 -1.73 -15.22
C ILE A 278 -15.42 -1.14 -15.05
N LYS A 279 -16.47 -1.94 -15.26
CA LYS A 279 -17.87 -1.48 -15.08
C LYS A 279 -18.15 -1.03 -13.65
N GLN A 280 -17.59 -1.70 -12.65
CA GLN A 280 -17.70 -1.28 -11.25
C GLN A 280 -16.99 0.06 -10.99
N HIS A 281 -15.77 0.23 -11.52
CA HIS A 281 -15.01 1.47 -11.38
C HIS A 281 -15.70 2.64 -12.09
N ASP A 282 -16.22 2.44 -13.30
CA ASP A 282 -16.98 3.44 -14.05
C ASP A 282 -18.27 3.83 -13.33
N TRP A 283 -18.96 2.87 -12.72
CA TRP A 283 -20.15 3.15 -11.92
C TRP A 283 -19.84 3.94 -10.65
N LYS A 284 -18.75 3.60 -9.95
CA LYS A 284 -18.25 4.39 -8.79
C LYS A 284 -17.88 5.80 -9.23
N ALA A 285 -17.16 5.97 -10.34
CA ALA A 285 -16.80 7.27 -10.90
C ALA A 285 -18.05 8.10 -11.28
N PHE A 286 -19.09 7.45 -11.83
CA PHE A 286 -20.38 8.08 -12.12
C PHE A 286 -21.08 8.57 -10.84
N GLN A 287 -21.09 7.77 -9.76
CA GLN A 287 -21.64 8.21 -8.47
C GLN A 287 -20.90 9.42 -7.89
N HIS A 288 -19.56 9.38 -7.88
CA HIS A 288 -18.75 10.50 -7.40
C HIS A 288 -18.94 11.76 -8.25
N LYS A 289 -19.09 11.63 -9.58
CA LYS A 289 -19.39 12.74 -10.49
C LYS A 289 -20.78 13.34 -10.25
N ALA A 290 -21.78 12.50 -9.96
CA ALA A 290 -23.13 12.94 -9.59
C ALA A 290 -23.15 13.68 -8.24
N LYS A 291 -22.35 13.23 -7.26
CA LYS A 291 -22.20 13.89 -5.95
C LYS A 291 -21.48 15.24 -6.05
N LYS A 292 -20.44 15.34 -6.90
CA LYS A 292 -19.68 16.58 -7.12
C LYS A 292 -20.44 17.67 -7.89
N LYS A 293 -21.44 17.29 -8.72
CA LYS A 293 -22.25 18.26 -9.49
C LYS A 293 -23.38 18.91 -8.68
N GLY A 294 -23.54 18.61 -7.38
CA GLY A 294 -24.49 19.30 -6.52
C GLY A 294 -25.90 19.41 -7.11
N MET A 295 -26.42 18.32 -7.68
CA MET A 295 -27.75 18.34 -8.30
C MET A 295 -28.79 18.59 -7.20
N LYS A 296 -29.36 19.81 -7.17
CA LYS A 296 -30.41 20.19 -6.23
C LYS A 296 -31.55 19.18 -6.33
N LYS A 297 -31.99 18.70 -5.17
CA LYS A 297 -33.17 17.85 -4.97
C LYS A 297 -34.38 18.56 -5.60
N GLY A 298 -34.76 18.22 -6.84
CA GLY A 298 -36.00 18.76 -7.43
C GLY A 298 -36.12 18.93 -8.94
N VAL A 299 -35.09 18.75 -9.78
CA VAL A 299 -35.26 18.85 -11.24
C VAL A 299 -34.77 17.57 -11.91
N SER A 300 -35.66 16.57 -11.94
CA SER A 300 -35.49 15.32 -12.65
C SER A 300 -36.05 15.46 -14.07
N GLY A 301 -35.19 15.25 -15.07
CA GLY A 301 -35.64 14.82 -16.38
C GLY A 301 -36.21 13.41 -16.28
N VAL A 302 -37.53 13.28 -16.45
CA VAL A 302 -38.34 12.13 -16.95
C VAL A 302 -38.10 10.72 -16.34
N LEU A 303 -37.20 10.52 -15.36
CA LEU A 303 -36.89 9.20 -14.81
C LEU A 303 -36.66 9.20 -13.29
N SER A 304 -37.39 10.02 -12.53
CA SER A 304 -37.34 9.95 -11.06
C SER A 304 -38.71 10.02 -10.38
N LYS A 305 -39.77 9.58 -11.05
CA LYS A 305 -41.07 9.37 -10.40
C LYS A 305 -41.62 7.97 -10.68
N ARG A 306 -40.97 6.95 -10.11
CA ARG A 306 -41.61 5.68 -9.77
C ARG A 306 -40.90 5.05 -8.56
N GLY A 307 -41.35 5.46 -7.38
CA GLY A 307 -40.86 4.97 -6.09
C GLY A 307 -41.44 3.61 -5.72
N SER A 308 -41.05 2.55 -6.44
CA SER A 308 -41.12 1.17 -5.94
C SER A 308 -40.04 0.35 -6.63
N SER A 309 -39.01 -0.05 -5.88
CA SER A 309 -37.93 -0.89 -6.36
C SER A 309 -38.48 -2.22 -6.91
N MET A 310 -37.99 -2.67 -8.06
CA MET A 310 -38.32 -3.98 -8.65
C MET A 310 -37.87 -5.18 -7.78
N PHE A 311 -37.21 -4.91 -6.65
CA PHE A 311 -36.79 -5.89 -5.64
C PHE A 311 -37.30 -5.54 -4.23
N ALA A 312 -38.23 -4.59 -4.09
CA ALA A 312 -38.85 -4.33 -2.80
C ALA A 312 -39.71 -5.54 -2.40
N SER A 313 -39.41 -6.14 -1.25
CA SER A 313 -40.27 -7.18 -0.70
C SER A 313 -41.60 -6.54 -0.29
N PRO A 314 -42.75 -7.11 -0.66
CA PRO A 314 -44.04 -6.59 -0.25
C PRO A 314 -44.22 -6.78 1.27
N ASP A 315 -44.85 -5.82 1.94
CA ASP A 315 -45.06 -5.81 3.40
C ASP A 315 -46.09 -6.85 3.91
N THR A 316 -46.36 -7.91 3.15
CA THR A 316 -47.29 -8.99 3.53
C THR A 316 -46.54 -10.31 3.74
N VAL A 317 -46.87 -11.00 4.83
CA VAL A 317 -46.15 -12.16 5.40
C VAL A 317 -46.13 -13.41 4.48
N GLN A 318 -46.78 -13.39 3.32
CA GLN A 318 -46.82 -14.50 2.36
C GLN A 318 -46.26 -14.16 0.96
N GLY A 319 -45.66 -12.98 0.74
CA GLY A 319 -45.17 -12.58 -0.58
C GLY A 319 -43.82 -13.21 -0.95
N ARG A 320 -43.80 -14.19 -1.87
CA ARG A 320 -42.57 -14.65 -2.53
C ARG A 320 -42.25 -13.77 -3.74
N VAL A 321 -41.03 -13.22 -3.77
CA VAL A 321 -40.51 -12.32 -4.81
C VAL A 321 -40.10 -13.12 -6.05
N GLY A 322 -40.72 -12.84 -7.20
CA GLY A 322 -40.30 -13.32 -8.52
C GLY A 322 -39.83 -12.16 -9.40
N VAL A 323 -38.77 -12.37 -10.17
CA VAL A 323 -38.29 -11.42 -11.17
C VAL A 323 -39.18 -11.51 -12.42
N VAL A 324 -40.10 -10.57 -12.58
CA VAL A 324 -40.80 -10.36 -13.85
C VAL A 324 -39.89 -9.56 -14.77
N GLY A 325 -39.44 -10.17 -15.88
CA GLY A 325 -38.78 -9.46 -16.98
C GLY A 325 -37.55 -10.11 -17.62
N SER A 326 -36.95 -11.14 -17.02
CA SER A 326 -35.87 -11.90 -17.65
C SER A 326 -36.38 -13.27 -18.09
N GLY A 327 -36.55 -13.47 -19.40
CA GLY A 327 -36.95 -14.73 -20.03
C GLY A 327 -35.94 -15.90 -19.90
N GLN A 328 -35.16 -15.95 -18.81
CA GLN A 328 -34.42 -17.14 -18.41
C GLN A 328 -34.97 -17.61 -17.07
N GLY A 329 -35.76 -18.69 -17.11
CA GLY A 329 -36.16 -19.40 -15.89
C GLY A 329 -34.93 -19.87 -15.13
N MET A 330 -34.92 -19.64 -13.81
CA MET A 330 -33.96 -20.24 -12.90
C MET A 330 -34.02 -21.77 -13.05
N THR A 331 -32.86 -22.42 -13.18
CA THR A 331 -32.77 -23.88 -13.22
C THR A 331 -33.33 -24.46 -11.93
N SER A 332 -34.43 -25.20 -12.03
CA SER A 332 -35.07 -25.85 -10.89
C SER A 332 -34.18 -26.98 -10.39
N PHE A 333 -33.65 -26.82 -9.19
CA PHE A 333 -33.05 -27.91 -8.44
C PHE A 333 -34.17 -28.84 -7.95
N GLN A 334 -34.24 -30.06 -8.47
CA GLN A 334 -35.14 -31.08 -7.94
C GLN A 334 -34.55 -31.61 -6.62
N ASP A 335 -35.19 -31.29 -5.50
CA ASP A 335 -34.84 -31.84 -4.19
C ASP A 335 -35.28 -33.32 -4.14
N ALA A 336 -34.31 -34.25 -4.18
CA ALA A 336 -34.53 -35.69 -4.26
C ALA A 336 -35.04 -36.33 -2.95
N ARG A 337 -35.62 -35.55 -2.03
CA ARG A 337 -36.01 -36.02 -0.68
C ARG A 337 -37.50 -36.21 -0.46
N ASN A 338 -38.32 -36.28 -1.50
CA ASN A 338 -39.74 -36.62 -1.35
C ASN A 338 -40.17 -37.76 -2.28
N LYS A 339 -39.62 -38.95 -2.06
CA LYS A 339 -40.28 -40.21 -2.46
C LYS A 339 -41.36 -40.51 -1.42
N LYS A 340 -42.63 -40.20 -1.74
CA LYS A 340 -43.76 -40.82 -1.04
C LYS A 340 -43.89 -42.29 -1.48
N PRO A 341 -44.32 -43.18 -0.57
CA PRO A 341 -44.40 -44.62 -0.82
C PRO A 341 -45.58 -44.97 -1.75
N LYS A 342 -45.40 -46.04 -2.51
CA LYS A 342 -46.43 -46.74 -3.29
C LYS A 342 -47.63 -47.10 -2.39
N HIS A 343 -48.85 -46.81 -2.86
CA HIS A 343 -50.02 -47.67 -2.67
C HIS A 343 -51.16 -47.25 -3.60
N GLY A 344 -51.85 -48.25 -4.16
CA GLY A 344 -52.96 -48.13 -5.10
C GLY A 344 -52.70 -48.96 -6.33
#